data_AF-A0A955SIQ4-F1
#
_entry.id   AF-A0A955SIQ4-F1
#
_cell.length_a   1.000
_cell.length_b   1.000
_cell.length_c   1.000
_cell.angle_alpha   90.00
_cell.angle_beta   90.00
_cell.angle_gamma   90.00
#
_symmetry.space_group_name_H-M   'P 1'
#
loop_
_entity.id
_entity.type
_entity.pdbx_description
1 polymer ?
#
loop_
_entity_poly.entity_id
_entity_poly.type
_entity_poly.pdbx_seq_one_letter_code
_entity_poly.pdbx_strand_id
1 'polypeptide(L)'
;LWYSQFNGSRWTIPYAIQNQFSKASLTLLGAGTSSPLLPLLMVHLGKSEDTLWHALYGKNPRLPAATQQNRWHGNEKLLGKTSDGPVGLTFFQGCIYMAHKEGKKLMHTTYSAKDVHSGLP
;
A
#
# COMPACT_ATOMS: atom_id res chain seq x y z
N LEU A 1 4.61 9.90 6.74
CA LEU A 1 4.71 8.49 7.20
C LEU A 1 6.18 8.12 7.30
N TRP A 2 6.56 7.14 8.12
CA TRP A 2 7.95 6.71 8.29
C TRP A 2 8.04 5.18 8.24
N TYR A 3 9.17 4.63 7.79
CA TYR A 3 9.41 3.19 7.81
C TYR A 3 10.82 2.85 8.30
N SER A 4 10.97 1.64 8.82
CA SER A 4 12.26 1.05 9.19
C SER A 4 12.28 -0.41 8.74
N GLN A 5 13.46 -0.95 8.44
CA GLN A 5 13.61 -2.32 7.98
C GLN A 5 14.50 -3.10 8.93
N PHE A 6 14.11 -4.34 9.22
CA PHE A 6 14.96 -5.26 9.95
C PHE A 6 15.86 -6.00 8.97
N ASN A 7 17.17 -5.94 9.18
CA ASN A 7 18.15 -6.56 8.28
C ASN A 7 18.61 -7.95 8.72
N GLY A 8 17.93 -8.56 9.70
CA GLY A 8 18.32 -9.83 10.33
C GLY A 8 19.08 -9.67 11.64
N SER A 9 19.59 -8.48 11.97
CA SER A 9 20.29 -8.24 13.24
C SER A 9 19.87 -6.95 13.94
N ARG A 10 19.52 -5.90 13.19
CA ARG A 10 19.07 -4.61 13.73
C ARG A 10 18.03 -3.95 12.82
N TRP A 11 17.28 -3.03 13.41
CA TRP A 11 16.44 -2.11 12.65
C TRP A 11 17.29 -0.99 12.06
N THR A 12 16.97 -0.57 10.83
CA THR A 12 17.50 0.68 10.26
C THR A 12 16.97 1.89 11.03
N ILE A 13 17.63 3.03 10.90
CA ILE A 13 17.02 4.30 11.30
C ILE A 13 15.71 4.52 10.53
N PRO A 14 14.74 5.24 11.12
CA PRO A 14 13.50 5.57 10.41
C PRO A 14 13.74 6.49 9.21
N TYR A 15 13.19 6.10 8.06
CA TYR A 15 13.19 6.91 6.84
C TYR A 15 11.81 7.49 6.59
N ALA A 16 11.75 8.79 6.32
CA ALA A 16 10.50 9.44 5.95
C ALA A 16 10.04 8.93 4.58
N ILE A 17 8.77 8.54 4.49
CA ILE A 17 8.11 8.30 3.22
C ILE A 17 7.64 9.65 2.69
N GLN A 18 8.33 10.14 1.66
CA GLN A 18 8.11 11.47 1.12
C GLN A 18 6.70 11.63 0.57
N ASN A 19 6.07 12.77 0.87
CA ASN A 19 4.75 13.17 0.38
C ASN A 19 3.59 12.20 0.69
N GLN A 20 3.75 11.36 1.72
CA GLN A 20 2.71 10.43 2.17
C GLN A 20 2.36 10.71 3.63
N PHE A 21 1.07 10.90 3.90
CA PHE A 21 0.54 11.25 5.21
C PHE A 21 -0.74 10.47 5.43
N SER A 22 -1.05 10.16 6.69
CA SER A 22 -2.32 9.56 7.04
C SER A 22 -2.84 10.09 8.35
N LYS A 23 -4.15 10.34 8.42
CA LYS A 23 -4.85 10.71 9.65
C LYS A 23 -5.19 9.52 10.56
N ALA A 24 -5.06 8.30 10.05
CA ALA A 24 -5.36 7.07 10.77
C ALA A 24 -4.26 6.03 10.56
N SER A 25 -4.34 4.93 11.30
CA SER A 25 -3.42 3.80 11.09
C SER A 25 -3.54 3.24 9.68
N LEU A 26 -2.39 3.04 9.05
CA LEU A 26 -2.24 2.40 7.75
C LEU A 26 -2.20 0.88 7.90
N THR A 27 -2.36 0.19 6.77
CA THR A 27 -2.15 -1.27 6.68
C THR A 27 -1.20 -1.62 5.56
N LEU A 28 -0.39 -2.65 5.81
CA LEU A 28 0.59 -3.21 4.88
C LEU A 28 0.17 -4.62 4.48
N LEU A 29 0.39 -4.95 3.21
CA LEU A 29 0.22 -6.29 2.68
C LEU A 29 1.47 -6.67 1.90
N GLY A 30 2.13 -7.73 2.33
CA GLY A 30 3.07 -8.44 1.47
C GLY A 30 2.27 -9.13 0.38
N ALA A 31 2.23 -8.56 -0.82
CA ALA A 31 1.52 -9.15 -1.95
C ALA A 31 2.32 -10.37 -2.45
N GLY A 32 2.27 -11.48 -1.73
CA GLY A 32 3.00 -12.69 -2.04
C GLY A 32 2.13 -13.72 -2.70
N THR A 33 2.42 -14.05 -3.96
CA THR A 33 2.60 -15.46 -4.36
C THR A 33 3.59 -15.52 -5.52
N SER A 34 4.66 -16.31 -5.36
CA SER A 34 5.60 -16.79 -6.38
C SER A 34 6.52 -15.82 -7.14
N SER A 35 6.25 -14.51 -7.19
CA SER A 35 7.15 -13.57 -7.87
C SER A 35 8.08 -12.84 -6.89
N PRO A 36 9.41 -12.92 -7.05
CA PRO A 36 10.37 -12.16 -6.24
C PRO A 36 10.34 -10.64 -6.53
N LEU A 37 9.44 -10.18 -7.41
CA LEU A 37 9.32 -8.79 -7.85
C LEU A 37 8.10 -8.05 -7.28
N LEU A 38 7.22 -8.72 -6.53
CA LEU A 38 6.00 -8.06 -6.04
C LEU A 38 6.31 -7.13 -4.86
N PRO A 39 5.88 -5.85 -4.94
CA PRO A 39 6.12 -4.85 -3.91
C PRO A 39 5.27 -5.07 -2.66
N LEU A 40 5.68 -4.46 -1.54
CA LEU A 40 4.81 -4.28 -0.38
C LEU A 40 3.73 -3.26 -0.74
N LEU A 41 2.45 -3.61 -0.57
CA LEU A 41 1.34 -2.68 -0.72
C LEU A 41 1.08 -2.00 0.62
N MET A 42 0.92 -0.69 0.59
CA MET A 42 0.37 0.10 1.69
C MET A 42 -0.95 0.71 1.27
N VAL A 43 -1.95 0.64 2.14
CA VAL A 43 -3.19 1.43 2.02
C VAL A 43 -3.36 2.28 3.26
N HIS A 44 -3.67 3.55 3.06
CA HIS A 44 -3.81 4.53 4.13
C HIS A 44 -4.86 5.60 3.78
N LEU A 45 -5.36 6.30 4.79
CA LEU A 45 -6.23 7.47 4.57
C LEU A 45 -5.36 8.68 4.21
N GLY A 46 -5.95 9.69 3.58
CA GLY A 46 -5.29 10.97 3.33
C GLY A 46 -4.92 11.74 4.61
N LYS A 47 -4.19 12.85 4.44
CA LYS A 47 -3.70 13.67 5.56
C LYS A 47 -4.82 14.25 6.44
N SER A 48 -5.89 14.69 5.81
CA SER A 48 -7.01 15.39 6.44
C SER A 48 -8.35 15.02 5.79
N GLU A 49 -8.40 13.89 5.08
CA GLU A 49 -9.54 13.43 4.30
C GLU A 49 -9.74 11.92 4.51
N ASP A 50 -10.96 11.44 4.27
CA ASP A 50 -11.32 10.03 4.37
C ASP A 50 -10.98 9.23 3.12
N THR A 51 -10.53 9.88 2.04
CA THR A 51 -10.07 9.23 0.81
C THR A 51 -8.99 8.20 1.11
N LEU A 52 -9.13 7.00 0.54
CA LEU A 52 -8.11 5.98 0.60
C LEU A 52 -7.05 6.19 -0.48
N TRP A 53 -5.81 5.98 -0.11
CA TRP A 53 -4.62 6.08 -0.93
C TRP A 53 -3.85 4.77 -0.84
N HIS A 54 -3.14 4.44 -1.91
CA HIS A 54 -2.23 3.30 -1.91
C HIS A 54 -0.83 3.71 -2.34
N ALA A 55 0.18 2.97 -1.87
CA ALA A 55 1.56 3.10 -2.30
C ALA A 55 2.24 1.73 -2.33
N LEU A 56 3.29 1.61 -3.13
CA LEU A 56 4.04 0.37 -3.32
C LEU A 56 5.49 0.55 -2.89
N TYR A 57 6.05 -0.44 -2.18
CA TYR A 57 7.48 -0.49 -1.88
C TYR A 57 8.17 -1.53 -2.75
N GLY A 58 9.09 -1.10 -3.59
CA GLY A 58 9.87 -1.98 -4.45
C GLY A 58 10.55 -1.21 -5.58
N LYS A 59 10.99 -1.93 -6.61
CA LYS A 59 11.48 -1.33 -7.85
C LYS A 59 10.28 -0.79 -8.62
N ASN A 60 10.30 0.50 -8.95
CA ASN A 60 9.24 1.11 -9.75
C ASN A 60 9.41 0.69 -11.22
N PRO A 61 8.49 -0.12 -11.80
CA PRO A 61 8.60 -0.59 -13.18
C PRO A 61 8.45 0.55 -14.21
N ARG A 62 7.91 1.71 -13.80
CA ARG A 62 7.80 2.91 -14.65
C ARG A 62 9.13 3.65 -14.82
N LEU A 63 10.21 3.25 -14.13
CA LEU A 63 11.55 3.86 -14.25
C LEU A 63 12.51 2.96 -15.04
N PRO A 64 13.54 3.53 -15.71
CA PRO A 64 14.58 2.76 -16.39
C PRO A 64 15.27 1.77 -15.45
N ALA A 65 15.56 0.55 -15.93
CA ALA A 65 16.12 -0.52 -15.11
C ALA A 65 17.41 -0.11 -14.37
N ALA A 66 18.27 0.70 -14.99
CA ALA A 66 19.51 1.19 -14.40
C ALA A 66 19.33 2.11 -13.18
N THR A 67 18.14 2.72 -13.01
CA THR A 67 17.84 3.64 -11.90
C THR A 67 16.80 3.10 -10.93
N GLN A 68 16.32 1.86 -11.14
CA GLN A 68 15.37 1.22 -10.25
C GLN A 68 16.02 0.87 -8.91
N GLN A 69 15.44 1.40 -7.83
CA GLN A 69 15.81 1.10 -6.46
C GLN A 69 14.56 0.77 -5.66
N ASN A 70 14.72 -0.02 -4.58
CA ASN A 70 13.64 -0.29 -3.66
C ASN A 70 13.28 0.96 -2.87
N ARG A 71 12.10 1.51 -3.13
CA ARG A 71 11.56 2.67 -2.42
C ARG A 71 10.04 2.65 -2.46
N TRP A 72 9.42 3.43 -1.58
CA TRP A 72 8.00 3.75 -1.69
C TRP A 72 7.74 4.61 -2.93
N HIS A 73 6.75 4.26 -3.73
CA HIS A 73 6.32 4.99 -4.91
C HIS A 73 4.81 4.79 -5.19
N GLY A 74 4.27 5.51 -6.17
CA GLY A 74 2.89 5.33 -6.63
C GLY A 74 1.83 5.69 -5.60
N ASN A 75 2.04 6.78 -4.83
CA ASN A 75 1.08 7.31 -3.86
C ASN A 75 -0.16 7.87 -4.58
N GLU A 76 -1.09 6.99 -4.90
CA GLU A 76 -2.23 7.24 -5.78
C GLU A 76 -3.55 7.06 -5.00
N LYS A 77 -4.57 7.83 -5.36
CA LYS A 77 -5.91 7.71 -4.76
C LYS A 77 -6.59 6.44 -5.26
N LEU A 78 -7.24 5.70 -4.37
CA LEU A 78 -8.23 4.70 -4.74
C LEU A 78 -9.55 5.44 -5.03
N LEU A 79 -9.86 5.66 -6.31
CA LEU A 79 -10.95 6.54 -6.70
C LEU A 79 -12.30 6.03 -6.18
N GLY A 80 -13.06 6.94 -5.57
CA GLY A 80 -14.37 6.63 -5.00
C GLY A 80 -14.32 5.73 -3.75
N LYS A 81 -13.14 5.54 -3.13
CA LYS A 81 -12.99 4.78 -1.89
C LYS A 81 -12.65 5.70 -0.74
N THR A 82 -13.47 5.65 0.30
CA THR A 82 -13.27 6.39 1.56
C THR A 82 -13.33 5.44 2.74
N SER A 83 -12.77 5.83 3.88
CA SER A 83 -13.02 5.13 5.14
C SER A 83 -13.03 6.05 6.35
N ASP A 84 -13.92 5.74 7.30
CA ASP A 84 -14.02 6.43 8.59
C ASP A 84 -12.93 5.99 9.59
N GLY A 85 -12.06 5.05 9.22
CA GLY A 85 -11.08 4.47 10.13
C GLY A 85 -10.06 3.57 9.44
N PRO A 86 -9.27 2.81 10.21
CA PRO A 86 -8.25 1.92 9.66
C PRO A 86 -8.84 0.89 8.69
N VAL A 87 -8.04 0.53 7.69
CA VAL A 87 -8.39 -0.42 6.64
C VAL A 87 -7.75 -1.77 6.92
N GLY A 88 -8.43 -2.88 6.65
CA GLY A 88 -7.84 -4.23 6.66
C GLY A 88 -7.47 -4.69 5.26
N LEU A 89 -6.32 -5.34 5.10
CA LEU A 89 -5.88 -5.98 3.85
C LEU A 89 -5.54 -7.43 4.08
N THR A 90 -5.89 -8.30 3.12
CA THR A 90 -5.38 -9.66 3.06
C THR A 90 -5.24 -10.12 1.61
N PHE A 91 -4.42 -11.14 1.39
CA PHE A 91 -4.31 -11.82 0.12
C PHE A 91 -4.94 -13.20 0.22
N PHE A 92 -5.82 -13.52 -0.71
CA PHE A 92 -6.47 -14.82 -0.76
C PHE A 92 -6.76 -15.19 -2.22
N GLN A 93 -6.39 -16.41 -2.62
CA GLN A 93 -6.66 -16.96 -3.96
C GLN A 93 -6.31 -16.03 -5.15
N GLY A 94 -5.15 -15.36 -5.11
CA GLY A 94 -4.72 -14.47 -6.20
C GLY A 94 -5.32 -13.07 -6.16
N CYS A 95 -6.15 -12.79 -5.16
CA CYS A 95 -6.84 -11.52 -4.99
C CYS A 95 -6.41 -10.82 -3.70
N ILE A 96 -6.37 -9.50 -3.75
CA ILE A 96 -6.26 -8.64 -2.58
C ILE A 96 -7.67 -8.27 -2.14
N TYR A 97 -7.96 -8.54 -0.88
CA TYR A 97 -9.20 -8.17 -0.23
C TYR A 97 -8.93 -7.00 0.69
N MET A 98 -9.69 -5.94 0.50
CA MET A 98 -9.68 -4.75 1.35
C MET A 98 -11.02 -4.65 2.07
N ALA A 99 -11.00 -4.56 3.40
CA ALA A 99 -12.18 -4.30 4.22
C ALA A 99 -12.03 -2.93 4.90
N HIS A 100 -13.05 -2.09 4.83
CA HIS A 100 -13.02 -0.74 5.40
C HIS A 100 -14.40 -0.31 5.86
N LYS A 101 -14.46 0.66 6.78
CA LYS A 101 -15.72 1.19 7.30
C LYS A 101 -16.13 2.45 6.56
N GLU A 102 -17.40 2.52 6.17
CA GLU A 102 -18.03 3.73 5.60
C GLU A 102 -19.37 3.96 6.30
N GLY A 103 -19.45 4.99 7.14
CA GLY A 103 -20.57 5.23 8.04
C GLY A 103 -20.82 4.05 8.99
N LYS A 104 -22.01 3.45 8.89
CA LYS A 104 -22.39 2.26 9.67
C LYS A 104 -22.18 0.95 8.90
N LYS A 105 -21.55 0.99 7.73
CA LYS A 105 -21.38 -0.17 6.86
C LYS A 105 -19.94 -0.65 6.89
N LEU A 106 -19.78 -1.97 6.86
CA LEU A 106 -18.52 -2.60 6.49
C LEU A 106 -18.55 -2.80 4.97
N MET A 107 -17.58 -2.20 4.30
CA MET A 107 -17.38 -2.30 2.87
C MET A 107 -16.23 -3.26 2.60
N HIS A 108 -16.31 -4.00 1.50
CA HIS A 108 -15.17 -4.75 0.98
C HIS A 108 -14.96 -4.45 -0.50
N THR A 109 -13.71 -4.44 -0.93
CA THR A 109 -13.32 -4.34 -2.33
C THR A 109 -12.27 -5.40 -2.62
N THR A 110 -12.37 -6.02 -3.79
CA THR A 110 -11.45 -7.07 -4.24
C THR A 110 -10.71 -6.59 -5.47
N TYR A 111 -9.40 -6.77 -5.48
CA TYR A 111 -8.54 -6.46 -6.62
C TYR A 111 -7.75 -7.71 -7.02
N SER A 112 -7.51 -7.89 -8.32
CA SER A 112 -6.57 -8.92 -8.77
C SER A 112 -5.16 -8.50 -8.35
N ALA A 113 -4.37 -9.42 -7.79
CA ALA A 113 -2.99 -9.12 -7.42
C ALA A 113 -2.09 -8.81 -8.64
N LYS A 114 -2.53 -9.18 -9.85
CA LYS A 114 -1.83 -8.80 -11.09
C LYS A 114 -1.89 -7.29 -11.32
N ASP A 115 -2.99 -6.65 -10.93
CA ASP A 115 -3.25 -5.24 -11.18
C ASP A 115 -2.40 -4.32 -10.29
N VAL A 116 -1.84 -4.85 -9.20
CA VAL A 116 -0.96 -4.12 -8.28
C VAL A 116 0.26 -3.55 -9.00
N HIS A 117 0.79 -4.24 -10.02
CA HIS A 117 1.95 -3.76 -10.78
C HIS A 117 1.61 -2.57 -11.68
N SER A 118 0.37 -2.50 -12.18
CA SER A 118 -0.12 -1.40 -13.01
C SER A 118 -0.63 -0.21 -12.20
N GLY A 119 -0.94 -0.43 -10.92
CA GLY A 119 -1.68 0.51 -10.05
C GLY A 119 -3.08 -0.03 -9.80
N LEU A 120 -3.57 0.12 -8.57
CA LEU A 120 -4.95 -0.26 -8.24
C LEU A 120 -5.90 0.80 -8.83
N PRO A 121 -7.02 0.41 -9.46
CA PRO A 121 -8.00 1.35 -9.99
C PRO A 121 -8.74 2.12 -8.88
#